data_AF-A0A354I5H2-F1
#
_entry.id   AF-A0A354I5H2-F1
#
_cell.length_a   1.000
_cell.length_b   1.000
_cell.length_c   1.000
_cell.angle_alpha   90.00
_cell.angle_beta   90.00
_cell.angle_gamma   90.00
#
_symmetry.space_group_name_H-M   'P 1'
#
loop_
_entity.id
_entity.type
_entity.pdbx_description
1 polymer ?
#
loop_
_entity_poly.entity_id
_entity_poly.type
_entity_poly.pdbx_seq_one_letter_code
_entity_poly.pdbx_strand_id
1 'polypeptide(L)'
;MKLKQRSKKAAAWGLTAAMSFSLLSASGQPVVVRAEEMDAEKLAVTLSSPVIEAEKGHVVWDCVYFGNYWQNKYIPQPGNRPEEGEDDVVHTDDDGTKYIVRADKSCYKYEPIKWRVLSVSEDGTDAFLLSDKTLDGKAFHSNYSETVTANTVTWENSDIRGWLNGTFMETAFSEEEQEAIVAAKIENLSYSSYYDGGTETSAKDGAPTEDRIYLPSLADMVNQEYGFINNFNPTDDVTEHGFSETEVRQADAADFAKSGEEGYKTGGYLLRTLSPFDGYVFGTDGGEISVTQLFGTAVDDPGHGVRPVLHLDLTKTDLWEYAGKVKQDKTVIAPDATPAVPTERPAAQPSVTMAPGQNYPKNPLVDGTDLNKNTWDCIYFGNYYNTKITPSVLALSGDDGTMQTDEKGNQYIVRREQGYFQYEPIKWRVLSINEDGTDAFVMADEVIDLTHYYEDGSVEITWEKSDAREWLNNSFITTAFNEKEMSAIKETTVTTADNKWSGEAGGNDTNDKIYLPSIEEMLETSYGFSGDEKEGDTRRIAVTDFAEVGGTPKKPFAGAMV
;
A
#
# COMPACT_ATOMS: atom_id res chain seq x y z
N MET A 1 3.32 -45.99 26.80
CA MET A 1 3.72 -46.55 28.12
C MET A 1 4.43 -47.88 27.82
N LYS A 2 5.75 -48.06 27.77
CA LYS A 2 6.87 -47.89 28.71
C LYS A 2 8.18 -47.96 27.87
N LEU A 3 9.04 -46.94 27.91
CA LEU A 3 10.31 -46.82 28.66
C LEU A 3 11.59 -47.33 27.96
N LYS A 4 12.49 -46.36 27.75
CA LYS A 4 13.93 -46.43 27.44
C LYS A 4 14.72 -47.30 28.44
N GLN A 5 15.85 -47.89 28.01
CA GLN A 5 17.17 -47.80 28.68
C GLN A 5 18.30 -48.47 27.84
N ARG A 6 19.31 -47.71 27.39
CA ARG A 6 20.70 -47.58 27.91
C ARG A 6 21.66 -48.73 27.55
N SER A 7 22.78 -48.44 26.88
CA SER A 7 24.10 -48.25 27.53
C SER A 7 25.20 -47.81 26.54
N LYS A 8 26.18 -47.04 27.07
CA LYS A 8 27.40 -46.53 26.43
C LYS A 8 28.62 -47.38 26.87
N LYS A 9 29.68 -47.43 26.05
CA LYS A 9 31.15 -47.38 26.34
C LYS A 9 31.89 -47.85 25.07
N ALA A 10 32.61 -47.04 24.28
CA ALA A 10 33.82 -46.22 24.49
C ALA A 10 35.12 -47.04 24.71
N ALA A 11 36.02 -47.01 23.72
CA ALA A 11 37.46 -47.19 23.84
C ALA A 11 38.15 -46.39 22.70
N ALA A 12 39.26 -45.75 23.01
CA ALA A 12 39.89 -44.67 22.26
C ALA A 12 41.40 -44.91 22.06
N TRP A 13 42.05 -43.96 21.34
CA TRP A 13 43.50 -43.70 21.14
C TRP A 13 44.12 -44.33 19.88
N GLY A 14 44.91 -43.65 19.04
CA GLY A 14 45.39 -42.27 19.01
C GLY A 14 46.44 -42.03 17.89
N LEU A 15 46.43 -40.81 17.34
CA LEU A 15 47.55 -39.95 16.87
C LEU A 15 48.78 -40.52 16.12
N THR A 16 49.07 -39.96 14.93
CA THR A 16 50.39 -39.36 14.59
C THR A 16 50.36 -38.53 13.29
N ALA A 17 51.22 -37.50 13.26
CA ALA A 17 51.30 -36.40 12.29
C ALA A 17 52.37 -36.61 11.19
N ALA A 18 52.35 -35.79 10.12
CA ALA A 18 53.54 -35.42 9.35
C ALA A 18 53.36 -34.10 8.57
N MET A 19 54.41 -33.27 8.60
CA MET A 19 54.60 -31.97 7.93
C MET A 19 55.18 -32.10 6.50
N SER A 20 54.73 -31.18 5.63
CA SER A 20 55.41 -30.36 4.61
C SER A 20 56.68 -30.82 3.87
N PHE A 21 56.66 -30.71 2.53
CA PHE A 21 57.79 -30.19 1.72
C PHE A 21 57.27 -29.58 0.39
N SER A 22 57.79 -28.41 0.02
CA SER A 22 57.55 -27.69 -1.25
C SER A 22 58.78 -27.81 -2.16
N LEU A 23 58.61 -27.82 -3.50
CA LEU A 23 59.37 -27.00 -4.50
C LEU A 23 59.16 -27.43 -5.98
N LEU A 24 58.67 -26.45 -6.77
CA LEU A 24 58.98 -26.06 -8.16
C LEU A 24 59.47 -27.08 -9.22
N SER A 25 58.81 -27.11 -10.40
CA SER A 25 59.19 -26.29 -11.58
C SER A 25 58.26 -26.54 -12.79
N ALA A 26 58.25 -25.58 -13.71
CA ALA A 26 57.21 -25.24 -14.68
C ALA A 26 57.24 -26.03 -16.01
N SER A 27 56.08 -26.15 -16.70
CA SER A 27 55.75 -25.36 -17.90
C SER A 27 54.55 -25.93 -18.68
N GLY A 28 53.58 -25.07 -19.00
CA GLY A 28 52.76 -25.15 -20.21
C GLY A 28 51.36 -25.76 -20.09
N GLN A 29 50.33 -24.91 -20.02
CA GLN A 29 49.00 -25.23 -20.55
C GLN A 29 48.30 -23.96 -21.10
N PRO A 30 47.48 -24.11 -22.16
CA PRO A 30 46.98 -23.01 -22.97
C PRO A 30 45.72 -22.34 -22.37
N VAL A 31 45.57 -21.08 -22.78
CA VAL A 31 44.51 -20.13 -22.48
C VAL A 31 43.13 -20.69 -22.86
N VAL A 32 42.23 -20.77 -21.88
CA VAL A 32 40.78 -20.88 -22.11
C VAL A 32 40.25 -19.46 -22.25
N VAL A 33 39.82 -19.12 -23.46
CA VAL A 33 39.08 -17.88 -23.74
C VAL A 33 37.70 -18.02 -23.08
N ARG A 34 37.45 -17.23 -22.04
CA ARG A 34 36.09 -16.99 -21.53
C ARG A 34 35.35 -16.19 -22.60
N ALA A 35 34.19 -16.69 -23.01
CA ALA A 35 33.25 -15.96 -23.84
C ALA A 35 32.94 -14.62 -23.15
N GLU A 36 33.01 -13.56 -23.96
CA GLU A 36 32.87 -12.18 -23.57
C GLU A 36 31.48 -11.90 -23.00
N GLU A 37 31.48 -11.03 -21.98
CA GLU A 37 30.33 -10.39 -21.37
C GLU A 37 29.53 -9.63 -22.45
N MET A 38 28.23 -9.93 -22.56
CA MET A 38 27.25 -9.08 -23.24
C MET A 38 26.27 -8.55 -22.19
N ASP A 39 26.35 -7.25 -21.97
CA ASP A 39 25.41 -6.28 -21.41
C ASP A 39 24.30 -6.76 -20.46
N ALA A 40 24.42 -6.37 -19.19
CA ALA A 40 23.31 -6.28 -18.25
C ALA A 40 23.48 -5.04 -17.34
N GLU A 41 23.56 -3.84 -17.93
CA GLU A 41 23.25 -2.59 -17.23
C GLU A 41 21.77 -2.24 -17.47
N LYS A 42 20.87 -2.97 -16.80
CA LYS A 42 19.49 -2.50 -16.55
C LYS A 42 19.47 -2.10 -15.07
N LEU A 43 19.56 -0.80 -14.78
CA LEU A 43 19.33 -0.26 -13.43
C LEU A 43 18.02 -0.85 -12.91
N ALA A 44 18.04 -1.49 -11.74
CA ALA A 44 16.84 -2.05 -11.12
C ALA A 44 15.88 -0.89 -10.78
N VAL A 45 14.86 -0.70 -11.61
CA VAL A 45 13.80 0.25 -11.33
C VAL A 45 12.98 -0.30 -10.16
N THR A 46 12.95 0.42 -9.05
CA THR A 46 12.10 0.10 -7.90
C THR A 46 10.74 0.75 -8.10
N LEU A 47 9.70 -0.07 -8.27
CA LEU A 47 8.32 0.40 -8.32
C LEU A 47 7.84 0.84 -6.94
N SER A 48 6.93 1.80 -6.90
CA SER A 48 6.32 2.30 -5.66
C SER A 48 4.80 2.15 -5.69
N SER A 49 4.22 1.87 -4.52
CA SER A 49 2.78 2.06 -4.27
C SER A 49 2.36 3.52 -4.52
N PRO A 50 1.06 3.80 -4.73
CA PRO A 50 0.54 5.14 -5.00
C PRO A 50 0.90 6.14 -3.90
N VAL A 51 1.18 7.38 -4.30
CA VAL A 51 1.49 8.47 -3.36
C VAL A 51 0.69 9.71 -3.68
N ILE A 52 0.37 10.51 -2.66
CA ILE A 52 -0.28 11.81 -2.84
C ILE A 52 0.81 12.89 -2.99
N GLU A 53 0.76 13.67 -4.07
CA GLU A 53 1.71 14.76 -4.27
C GLU A 53 1.43 15.94 -3.34
N ALA A 54 2.48 16.47 -2.70
CA ALA A 54 2.36 17.48 -1.65
C ALA A 54 1.83 18.85 -2.14
N GLU A 55 2.04 19.21 -3.41
CA GLU A 55 1.68 20.55 -3.91
C GLU A 55 0.20 20.69 -4.28
N LYS A 56 -0.42 19.63 -4.81
CA LYS A 56 -1.80 19.67 -5.32
C LYS A 56 -2.72 18.61 -4.70
N GLY A 57 -2.19 17.68 -3.91
CA GLY A 57 -2.97 16.57 -3.34
C GLY A 57 -3.41 15.54 -4.38
N HIS A 58 -2.79 15.51 -5.57
CA HIS A 58 -3.12 14.53 -6.59
C HIS A 58 -2.48 13.19 -6.28
N VAL A 59 -3.23 12.11 -6.44
CA VAL A 59 -2.67 10.76 -6.39
C VAL A 59 -1.78 10.52 -7.61
N VAL A 60 -0.63 9.90 -7.40
CA VAL A 60 0.36 9.55 -8.42
C VAL A 60 0.66 8.06 -8.33
N TRP A 61 0.45 7.33 -9.43
CA TRP A 61 0.79 5.92 -9.57
C TRP A 61 2.05 5.77 -10.41
N ASP A 62 2.97 4.90 -9.99
CA ASP A 62 3.93 4.32 -10.92
C ASP A 62 3.21 3.46 -11.97
N CYS A 63 3.82 3.32 -13.14
CA CYS A 63 3.25 2.56 -14.23
C CYS A 63 4.28 1.60 -14.83
N VAL A 64 3.79 0.49 -15.36
CA VAL A 64 4.59 -0.47 -16.12
C VAL A 64 3.91 -0.84 -17.44
N TYR A 65 4.71 -1.24 -18.43
CA TYR A 65 4.28 -1.99 -19.58
C TYR A 65 4.48 -3.48 -19.32
N PHE A 66 3.43 -4.28 -19.51
CA PHE A 66 3.46 -5.72 -19.34
C PHE A 66 2.33 -6.36 -20.16
N GLY A 67 2.64 -7.38 -20.98
CA GLY A 67 1.70 -7.90 -21.96
C GLY A 67 1.34 -6.89 -23.05
N ASN A 68 0.53 -7.34 -24.02
CA ASN A 68 0.11 -6.57 -25.18
C ASN A 68 -1.37 -6.84 -25.48
N TYR A 69 -2.12 -5.86 -25.94
CA TYR A 69 -3.51 -6.09 -26.33
C TYR A 69 -3.96 -5.11 -27.42
N TRP A 70 -5.11 -5.37 -28.02
CA TRP A 70 -5.74 -4.47 -28.99
C TRP A 70 -6.14 -3.17 -28.30
N GLN A 71 -5.63 -2.02 -28.76
CA GLN A 71 -5.90 -0.75 -28.08
C GLN A 71 -6.26 0.39 -29.04
N ASN A 72 -5.27 1.09 -29.61
CA ASN A 72 -5.53 2.29 -30.40
C ASN A 72 -5.95 1.94 -31.84
N LYS A 73 -6.76 2.82 -32.44
CA LYS A 73 -7.12 2.71 -33.86
C LYS A 73 -5.86 2.76 -34.73
N TYR A 74 -5.82 1.89 -35.73
CA TYR A 74 -4.69 1.70 -36.64
C TYR A 74 -5.13 1.88 -38.10
N ILE A 75 -4.23 2.41 -38.93
CA ILE A 75 -4.46 2.56 -40.37
C ILE A 75 -3.37 1.73 -41.06
N PRO A 76 -3.71 0.53 -41.59
CA PRO A 76 -2.74 -0.29 -42.28
C PRO A 76 -2.19 0.36 -43.55
N GLN A 77 -0.99 -0.08 -43.95
CA GLN A 77 -0.41 0.27 -45.25
C GLN A 77 -1.39 -0.04 -46.38
N PRO A 78 -1.40 0.74 -47.48
CA PRO A 78 -2.43 0.64 -48.51
C PRO A 78 -2.68 -0.77 -49.07
N GLY A 79 -1.64 -1.62 -49.15
CA GLY A 79 -1.74 -2.99 -49.64
C GLY A 79 -2.36 -3.98 -48.65
N ASN A 80 -2.35 -3.67 -47.36
CA ASN A 80 -2.82 -4.53 -46.27
C ASN A 80 -4.17 -4.06 -45.69
N ARG A 81 -4.79 -3.04 -46.28
CA ARG A 81 -6.09 -2.56 -45.83
C ARG A 81 -7.16 -3.62 -46.09
N PRO A 82 -8.00 -3.95 -45.09
CA PRO A 82 -9.02 -4.97 -45.25
C PRO A 82 -10.05 -4.56 -46.31
N GLU A 83 -10.33 -5.45 -47.26
CA GLU A 83 -11.40 -5.26 -48.24
C GLU A 83 -12.78 -5.46 -47.59
N GLU A 84 -12.88 -6.38 -46.63
CA GLU A 84 -14.06 -6.72 -45.83
C GLU A 84 -13.72 -6.69 -44.34
N GLY A 85 -14.72 -6.42 -43.49
CA GLY A 85 -14.54 -6.46 -42.04
C GLY A 85 -14.81 -7.85 -41.52
N GLU A 86 -13.92 -8.36 -40.68
CA GLU A 86 -14.00 -9.70 -40.08
C GLU A 86 -13.59 -9.58 -38.60
N ASP A 87 -14.50 -9.89 -37.67
CA ASP A 87 -14.18 -9.87 -36.24
C ASP A 87 -13.25 -11.03 -35.87
N ASP A 88 -12.39 -10.79 -34.87
CA ASP A 88 -11.46 -11.77 -34.30
C ASP A 88 -10.38 -12.31 -35.25
N VAL A 89 -10.19 -11.69 -36.42
CA VAL A 89 -9.11 -12.04 -37.36
C VAL A 89 -7.91 -11.12 -37.19
N VAL A 90 -6.76 -11.74 -36.88
CA VAL A 90 -5.48 -11.06 -36.70
C VAL A 90 -4.72 -10.98 -38.02
N HIS A 91 -4.31 -9.77 -38.38
CA HIS A 91 -3.46 -9.46 -39.52
C HIS A 91 -2.09 -8.97 -39.05
N THR A 92 -1.14 -8.91 -39.98
CA THR A 92 0.20 -8.35 -39.75
C THR A 92 0.53 -7.43 -40.91
N ASP A 93 0.86 -6.17 -40.61
CA ASP A 93 1.27 -5.20 -41.62
C ASP A 93 2.73 -5.43 -42.05
N ASP A 94 3.18 -4.75 -43.10
CA ASP A 94 4.51 -4.90 -43.69
C ASP A 94 5.64 -4.57 -42.71
N ASP A 95 5.36 -3.74 -41.70
CA ASP A 95 6.30 -3.37 -40.63
C ASP A 95 6.30 -4.35 -39.44
N GLY A 96 5.49 -5.41 -39.50
CA GLY A 96 5.34 -6.41 -38.44
C GLY A 96 4.29 -6.05 -37.39
N THR A 97 3.64 -4.89 -37.47
CA THR A 97 2.55 -4.51 -36.56
C THR A 97 1.38 -5.47 -36.73
N LYS A 98 1.00 -6.15 -35.64
CA LYS A 98 -0.23 -6.94 -35.63
C LYS A 98 -1.43 -6.03 -35.42
N TYR A 99 -2.53 -6.29 -36.10
CA TYR A 99 -3.79 -5.60 -35.89
C TYR A 99 -4.97 -6.53 -36.10
N ILE A 100 -6.06 -6.22 -35.42
CA ILE A 100 -7.37 -6.87 -35.58
C ILE A 100 -8.29 -5.95 -36.39
N VAL A 101 -9.17 -6.53 -37.18
CA VAL A 101 -10.19 -5.82 -37.97
C VAL A 101 -11.55 -6.04 -37.30
N ARG A 102 -12.43 -5.04 -37.37
CA ARG A 102 -13.83 -5.18 -36.96
C ARG A 102 -14.74 -5.29 -38.19
N ALA A 103 -15.99 -5.71 -37.99
CA ALA A 103 -17.01 -5.76 -39.05
C ALA A 103 -17.16 -4.44 -39.85
N ASP A 104 -16.92 -3.28 -39.21
CA ASP A 104 -16.97 -1.95 -39.85
C ASP A 104 -15.68 -1.56 -40.60
N LYS A 105 -14.70 -2.48 -40.70
CA LYS A 105 -13.36 -2.30 -41.27
C LYS A 105 -12.43 -1.39 -40.47
N SER A 106 -12.80 -0.98 -39.26
CA SER A 106 -11.87 -0.30 -38.35
C SER A 106 -10.81 -1.29 -37.87
N CYS A 107 -9.55 -0.89 -37.92
CA CYS A 107 -8.42 -1.70 -37.45
C CYS A 107 -7.91 -1.20 -36.09
N TYR A 108 -7.43 -2.11 -35.25
CA TYR A 108 -6.85 -1.78 -33.94
C TYR A 108 -5.55 -2.55 -33.75
N LYS A 109 -4.48 -1.84 -33.37
CA LYS A 109 -3.15 -2.46 -33.26
C LYS A 109 -2.97 -3.19 -31.94
N TYR A 110 -2.21 -4.28 -32.01
CA TYR A 110 -1.70 -5.02 -30.86
C TYR A 110 -0.51 -4.27 -30.29
N GLU A 111 -0.60 -3.80 -29.05
CA GLU A 111 0.44 -2.97 -28.46
C GLU A 111 0.51 -3.12 -26.93
N PRO A 112 1.63 -2.70 -26.30
CA PRO A 112 1.85 -2.92 -24.88
C PRO A 112 0.75 -2.35 -24.00
N ILE A 113 0.32 -3.11 -23.00
CA ILE A 113 -0.67 -2.66 -22.03
C ILE A 113 0.04 -1.84 -20.96
N LYS A 114 -0.44 -0.63 -20.69
CA LYS A 114 0.01 0.18 -19.56
C LYS A 114 -0.80 -0.18 -18.31
N TRP A 115 -0.11 -0.42 -17.21
CA TRP A 115 -0.69 -0.74 -15.91
C TRP A 115 -0.29 0.30 -14.88
N ARG A 116 -1.21 0.65 -13.98
CA ARG A 116 -0.95 1.42 -12.76
C ARG A 116 -0.59 0.45 -11.63
N VAL A 117 0.45 0.77 -10.87
CA VAL A 117 0.84 0.03 -9.67
C VAL A 117 -0.05 0.47 -8.51
N LEU A 118 -0.96 -0.41 -8.07
CA LEU A 118 -1.86 -0.16 -6.93
C LEU A 118 -1.17 -0.46 -5.60
N SER A 119 -0.30 -1.45 -5.54
CA SER A 119 0.58 -1.69 -4.39
C SER A 119 1.79 -2.52 -4.81
N VAL A 120 2.83 -2.47 -3.98
CA VAL A 120 4.02 -3.33 -4.07
C VAL A 120 4.18 -4.04 -2.73
N SER A 121 4.46 -5.34 -2.73
CA SER A 121 4.70 -6.12 -1.52
C SER A 121 5.91 -5.60 -0.74
N GLU A 122 5.95 -5.87 0.57
CA GLU A 122 7.04 -5.44 1.44
C GLU A 122 8.42 -5.94 0.98
N ASP A 123 8.48 -7.14 0.42
CA ASP A 123 9.71 -7.73 -0.12
C ASP A 123 10.07 -7.23 -1.53
N GLY A 124 9.21 -6.39 -2.13
CA GLY A 124 9.40 -5.82 -3.46
C GLY A 124 9.30 -6.83 -4.60
N THR A 125 8.74 -8.01 -4.35
CA THR A 125 8.67 -9.10 -5.35
C THR A 125 7.32 -9.20 -6.05
N ASP A 126 6.26 -8.61 -5.52
CA ASP A 126 4.92 -8.63 -6.07
C ASP A 126 4.40 -7.20 -6.27
N ALA A 127 3.77 -6.94 -7.42
CA ALA A 127 3.02 -5.71 -7.64
C ALA A 127 1.57 -6.01 -7.99
N PHE A 128 0.64 -5.40 -7.25
CA PHE A 128 -0.77 -5.40 -7.63
C PHE A 128 -1.02 -4.30 -8.67
N LEU A 129 -1.50 -4.69 -9.83
CA LEU A 129 -1.60 -3.84 -11.02
C LEU A 129 -3.05 -3.65 -11.44
N LEU A 130 -3.40 -2.46 -11.94
CA LEU A 130 -4.68 -2.14 -12.58
C LEU A 130 -4.43 -1.57 -13.97
N SER A 131 -5.12 -2.07 -14.99
CA SER A 131 -4.96 -1.53 -16.35
C SER A 131 -5.27 -0.02 -16.37
N ASP A 132 -4.42 0.77 -17.02
CA ASP A 132 -4.57 2.24 -17.06
C ASP A 132 -5.86 2.66 -17.79
N LYS A 133 -6.24 1.86 -18.79
CA LYS A 133 -7.46 2.01 -19.59
C LYS A 133 -8.38 0.81 -19.44
N THR A 134 -9.65 0.99 -19.79
CA THR A 134 -10.51 -0.16 -20.09
C THR A 134 -10.06 -0.78 -21.43
N LEU A 135 -9.86 -2.09 -21.45
CA LEU A 135 -9.21 -2.80 -22.56
C LEU A 135 -10.20 -3.40 -23.56
N ASP A 136 -11.39 -3.78 -23.11
CA ASP A 136 -12.47 -4.31 -23.94
C ASP A 136 -13.84 -3.93 -23.35
N GLY A 137 -14.93 -4.16 -24.08
CA GLY A 137 -16.32 -4.05 -23.61
C GLY A 137 -16.98 -5.43 -23.59
N LYS A 138 -17.41 -5.88 -22.40
CA LYS A 138 -18.03 -7.20 -22.22
C LYS A 138 -19.11 -7.19 -21.16
N ALA A 139 -20.12 -8.03 -21.36
CA ALA A 139 -21.07 -8.37 -20.31
C ALA A 139 -20.37 -9.19 -19.21
N PHE A 140 -20.89 -9.11 -18.00
CA PHE A 140 -20.42 -9.92 -16.89
C PHE A 140 -20.71 -11.41 -17.13
N HIS A 141 -21.91 -11.73 -17.63
CA HIS A 141 -22.35 -13.07 -18.01
C HIS A 141 -23.38 -13.00 -19.15
N SER A 142 -23.17 -13.79 -20.20
CA SER A 142 -24.03 -13.80 -21.38
C SER A 142 -25.23 -14.71 -21.16
N ASN A 143 -26.41 -14.33 -21.67
CA ASN A 143 -27.66 -15.12 -21.61
C ASN A 143 -28.27 -15.28 -20.20
N TYR A 144 -28.36 -14.18 -19.45
CA TYR A 144 -29.11 -14.14 -18.20
C TYR A 144 -30.64 -14.20 -18.44
N SER A 145 -31.38 -14.81 -17.51
CA SER A 145 -32.86 -14.83 -17.53
C SER A 145 -33.41 -14.83 -16.12
N GLU A 146 -34.13 -13.77 -15.78
CA GLU A 146 -34.77 -13.56 -14.46
C GLU A 146 -35.83 -14.63 -14.12
N THR A 147 -36.32 -15.37 -15.12
CA THR A 147 -37.44 -16.34 -14.95
C THR A 147 -37.00 -17.74 -14.50
N VAL A 148 -35.69 -18.00 -14.40
CA VAL A 148 -35.13 -19.30 -14.05
C VAL A 148 -34.51 -19.25 -12.65
N THR A 149 -35.18 -19.84 -11.67
CA THR A 149 -34.78 -19.91 -10.24
C THR A 149 -33.45 -20.67 -9.95
N ALA A 150 -32.68 -21.02 -10.98
CA ALA A 150 -31.44 -21.80 -10.89
C ALA A 150 -30.17 -21.04 -11.37
N ASN A 151 -30.27 -19.78 -11.78
CA ASN A 151 -29.19 -19.02 -12.41
C ASN A 151 -28.67 -17.86 -11.54
N THR A 152 -28.30 -18.11 -10.27
CA THR A 152 -27.54 -17.11 -9.52
C THR A 152 -26.19 -16.93 -10.19
N VAL A 153 -25.98 -15.76 -10.80
CA VAL A 153 -24.70 -15.37 -11.40
C VAL A 153 -23.83 -14.74 -10.31
N THR A 154 -22.63 -15.28 -10.13
CA THR A 154 -21.59 -14.80 -9.22
C THR A 154 -20.29 -14.61 -9.99
N TRP A 155 -19.25 -14.05 -9.36
CA TRP A 155 -17.92 -13.99 -9.98
C TRP A 155 -17.43 -15.38 -10.43
N GLU A 156 -17.61 -16.41 -9.59
CA GLU A 156 -17.14 -17.78 -9.80
C GLU A 156 -17.60 -18.38 -11.13
N ASN A 157 -18.87 -18.17 -11.48
CA ASN A 157 -19.53 -18.74 -12.65
C ASN A 157 -19.77 -17.74 -13.80
N SER A 158 -19.21 -16.54 -13.69
CA SER A 158 -19.34 -15.48 -14.70
C SER A 158 -18.55 -15.80 -15.98
N ASP A 159 -19.07 -15.35 -17.12
CA ASP A 159 -18.37 -15.53 -18.40
C ASP A 159 -17.12 -14.66 -18.46
N ILE A 160 -17.18 -13.46 -17.86
CA ILE A 160 -16.07 -12.52 -17.84
C ILE A 160 -14.85 -13.08 -17.10
N ARG A 161 -15.06 -13.84 -16.00
CA ARG A 161 -13.97 -14.53 -15.30
C ARG A 161 -13.32 -15.59 -16.18
N GLY A 162 -14.13 -16.39 -16.87
CA GLY A 162 -13.66 -17.41 -17.81
C GLY A 162 -12.89 -16.81 -18.98
N TRP A 163 -13.35 -15.68 -19.50
CA TRP A 163 -12.66 -14.94 -20.56
C TRP A 163 -11.34 -14.33 -20.06
N LEU A 164 -11.32 -13.69 -18.88
CA LEU A 164 -10.13 -13.06 -18.30
C LEU A 164 -9.00 -14.08 -18.07
N ASN A 165 -9.32 -15.25 -17.50
CA ASN A 165 -8.34 -16.30 -17.19
C ASN A 165 -8.13 -17.32 -18.34
N GLY A 166 -8.75 -17.09 -19.49
CA GLY A 166 -8.62 -17.93 -20.68
C GLY A 166 -8.22 -17.06 -21.87
N THR A 167 -9.20 -16.72 -22.71
CA THR A 167 -8.99 -16.00 -23.98
C THR A 167 -8.19 -14.71 -23.82
N PHE A 168 -8.50 -13.86 -22.83
CA PHE A 168 -7.74 -12.63 -22.60
C PHE A 168 -6.29 -12.94 -22.21
N MET A 169 -6.08 -13.84 -21.25
CA MET A 169 -4.75 -14.23 -20.79
C MET A 169 -3.88 -14.79 -21.94
N GLU A 170 -4.44 -15.69 -22.75
CA GLU A 170 -3.76 -16.29 -23.91
C GLU A 170 -3.50 -15.28 -25.04
N THR A 171 -4.41 -14.31 -25.21
CA THR A 171 -4.25 -13.27 -26.23
C THR A 171 -3.24 -12.23 -25.80
N ALA A 172 -3.22 -11.86 -24.51
CA ALA A 172 -2.51 -10.69 -24.04
C ALA A 172 -1.09 -10.94 -23.55
N PHE A 173 -0.79 -12.18 -23.14
CA PHE A 173 0.47 -12.53 -22.49
C PHE A 173 1.10 -13.76 -23.13
N SER A 174 2.43 -13.71 -23.36
CA SER A 174 3.22 -14.89 -23.75
C SER A 174 3.20 -15.98 -22.68
N GLU A 175 3.66 -17.19 -22.98
CA GLU A 175 3.75 -18.26 -21.98
C GLU A 175 4.61 -17.84 -20.77
N GLU A 176 5.73 -17.15 -21.02
CA GLU A 176 6.61 -16.63 -19.96
C GLU A 176 5.95 -15.51 -19.16
N GLU A 177 5.22 -14.60 -19.81
CA GLU A 177 4.45 -13.55 -19.14
C GLU A 177 3.33 -14.15 -18.28
N GLN A 178 2.64 -15.19 -18.77
CA GLN A 178 1.62 -15.90 -17.98
C GLN A 178 2.19 -16.56 -16.71
N GLU A 179 3.44 -17.03 -16.75
CA GLU A 179 4.15 -17.55 -15.56
C GLU A 179 4.49 -16.45 -14.56
N ALA A 180 4.63 -15.19 -15.00
CA ALA A 180 4.88 -14.05 -14.14
C ALA A 180 3.63 -13.50 -13.45
N ILE A 181 2.43 -13.93 -13.86
CA ILE A 181 1.17 -13.53 -13.23
C ILE A 181 0.88 -14.44 -12.04
N VAL A 182 0.94 -13.87 -10.84
CA VAL A 182 0.74 -14.58 -9.58
C VAL A 182 -0.74 -14.89 -9.40
N ALA A 183 -1.05 -16.15 -9.05
CA ALA A 183 -2.42 -16.54 -8.72
C ALA A 183 -2.82 -16.00 -7.34
N ALA A 184 -3.95 -15.30 -7.28
CA ALA A 184 -4.49 -14.71 -6.08
C ALA A 184 -5.72 -15.48 -5.60
N LYS A 185 -5.84 -15.64 -4.28
CA LYS A 185 -7.06 -16.17 -3.65
C LYS A 185 -8.05 -15.03 -3.46
N ILE A 186 -9.22 -15.15 -4.08
CA ILE A 186 -10.20 -14.08 -4.17
C ILE A 186 -11.44 -14.44 -3.37
N GLU A 187 -11.80 -13.61 -2.39
CA GLU A 187 -13.07 -13.69 -1.69
C GLU A 187 -14.17 -12.97 -2.46
N ASN A 188 -15.25 -13.66 -2.82
CA ASN A 188 -16.31 -13.16 -3.70
C ASN A 188 -17.51 -12.65 -2.91
N LEU A 189 -17.25 -11.66 -2.06
CA LEU A 189 -18.25 -11.04 -1.20
C LEU A 189 -19.24 -10.19 -2.01
N SER A 190 -20.52 -10.27 -1.65
CA SER A 190 -21.60 -9.40 -2.12
C SER A 190 -21.65 -8.11 -1.32
N TYR A 191 -22.43 -7.12 -1.80
CA TYR A 191 -22.67 -5.87 -1.07
C TYR A 191 -23.15 -6.07 0.37
N SER A 192 -23.96 -7.11 0.64
CA SER A 192 -24.54 -7.33 1.96
C SER A 192 -23.51 -7.55 3.06
N SER A 193 -22.30 -8.00 2.70
CA SER A 193 -21.15 -8.16 3.59
C SER A 193 -20.43 -6.84 3.90
N TYR A 194 -20.73 -5.77 3.15
CA TYR A 194 -20.18 -4.41 3.33
C TYR A 194 -21.13 -3.47 4.10
N TYR A 195 -22.45 -3.71 4.08
CA TYR A 195 -23.45 -2.85 4.71
C TYR A 195 -24.71 -3.63 5.15
N ASP A 196 -24.98 -3.64 6.46
CA ASP A 196 -26.20 -4.21 7.08
C ASP A 196 -27.24 -3.10 7.34
N GLY A 197 -27.85 -2.60 6.26
CA GLY A 197 -28.86 -1.53 6.30
C GLY A 197 -30.27 -1.98 6.63
N GLY A 198 -30.49 -3.25 6.99
CA GLY A 198 -31.83 -3.78 7.27
C GLY A 198 -32.74 -3.97 6.04
N THR A 199 -32.21 -3.90 4.83
CA THR A 199 -32.94 -4.19 3.58
C THR A 199 -32.75 -5.65 3.15
N GLU A 200 -33.83 -6.33 2.75
CA GLU A 200 -33.75 -7.69 2.19
C GLU A 200 -32.90 -7.68 0.90
N THR A 201 -31.75 -8.33 0.93
CA THR A 201 -30.88 -8.55 -0.24
C THR A 201 -31.12 -9.94 -0.81
N SER A 202 -31.06 -10.09 -2.13
CA SER A 202 -31.22 -11.40 -2.79
C SER A 202 -29.88 -11.99 -3.25
N ALA A 203 -28.92 -11.13 -3.61
CA ALA A 203 -27.60 -11.55 -4.02
C ALA A 203 -26.86 -12.23 -2.86
N LYS A 204 -26.12 -13.29 -3.20
CA LYS A 204 -25.33 -14.08 -2.26
C LYS A 204 -23.86 -14.01 -2.63
N ASP A 205 -23.02 -14.11 -1.61
CA ASP A 205 -21.58 -14.28 -1.79
C ASP A 205 -21.30 -15.51 -2.67
N GLY A 206 -20.38 -15.36 -3.61
CA GLY A 206 -19.85 -16.48 -4.39
C GLY A 206 -18.84 -17.29 -3.59
N ALA A 207 -18.56 -18.53 -3.99
CA ALA A 207 -17.46 -19.26 -3.37
C ALA A 207 -16.12 -18.56 -3.67
N PRO A 208 -15.13 -18.64 -2.78
CA PRO A 208 -13.79 -18.14 -3.07
C PRO A 208 -13.21 -18.79 -4.33
N THR A 209 -12.47 -18.01 -5.11
CA THR A 209 -11.81 -18.46 -6.34
C THR A 209 -10.30 -18.29 -6.23
N GLU A 210 -9.57 -18.93 -7.13
CA GLU A 210 -8.15 -18.66 -7.36
C GLU A 210 -8.04 -18.18 -8.81
N ASP A 211 -7.59 -16.94 -8.98
CA ASP A 211 -7.61 -16.23 -10.25
C ASP A 211 -6.26 -15.54 -10.49
N ARG A 212 -5.83 -15.47 -11.75
CA ARG A 212 -4.62 -14.73 -12.15
C ARG A 212 -4.96 -13.33 -12.62
N ILE A 213 -6.08 -13.20 -13.31
CA ILE A 213 -6.58 -11.93 -13.82
C ILE A 213 -8.05 -11.82 -13.42
N TYR A 214 -8.43 -10.69 -12.83
CA TYR A 214 -9.78 -10.47 -12.31
C TYR A 214 -10.19 -9.01 -12.45
N LEU A 215 -11.46 -8.70 -12.16
CA LEU A 215 -11.92 -7.32 -12.04
C LEU A 215 -11.72 -6.82 -10.60
N PRO A 216 -11.44 -5.53 -10.39
CA PRO A 216 -11.39 -4.99 -9.05
C PRO A 216 -12.75 -5.14 -8.34
N SER A 217 -12.71 -5.30 -7.03
CA SER A 217 -13.90 -5.26 -6.16
C SER A 217 -14.26 -3.83 -5.78
N LEU A 218 -15.43 -3.66 -5.17
CA LEU A 218 -15.82 -2.41 -4.51
C LEU A 218 -14.77 -2.00 -3.46
N ALA A 219 -14.29 -2.95 -2.65
CA ALA A 219 -13.27 -2.71 -1.64
C ALA A 219 -11.99 -2.13 -2.24
N ASP A 220 -11.52 -2.72 -3.35
CA ASP A 220 -10.33 -2.25 -4.05
C ASP A 220 -10.50 -0.82 -4.57
N MET A 221 -11.69 -0.48 -5.11
CA MET A 221 -11.97 0.84 -5.71
C MET A 221 -12.28 1.95 -4.69
N VAL A 222 -12.31 1.62 -3.40
CA VAL A 222 -12.45 2.61 -2.31
C VAL A 222 -11.28 2.52 -1.32
N ASN A 223 -10.29 1.68 -1.60
CA ASN A 223 -9.08 1.56 -0.77
C ASN A 223 -8.14 2.75 -1.01
N GLN A 224 -7.83 3.47 0.07
CA GLN A 224 -6.94 4.62 0.04
C GLN A 224 -5.47 4.24 -0.21
N GLU A 225 -5.04 3.04 0.18
CA GLU A 225 -3.69 2.52 -0.08
C GLU A 225 -3.46 2.35 -1.59
N TYR A 226 -4.51 2.02 -2.35
CA TYR A 226 -4.46 1.89 -3.81
C TYR A 226 -4.64 3.23 -4.54
N GLY A 227 -4.72 4.32 -3.79
CA GLY A 227 -4.88 5.67 -4.33
C GLY A 227 -6.33 6.04 -4.67
N PHE A 228 -7.33 5.31 -4.14
CA PHE A 228 -8.73 5.65 -4.30
C PHE A 228 -9.29 6.35 -3.05
N ILE A 229 -10.52 6.85 -3.11
CA ILE A 229 -11.16 7.55 -1.99
C ILE A 229 -12.44 6.85 -1.57
N ASN A 230 -12.64 6.69 -0.26
CA ASN A 230 -13.92 6.31 0.28
C ASN A 230 -14.76 7.57 0.57
N ASN A 231 -15.57 7.97 -0.40
CA ASN A 231 -16.48 9.12 -0.35
C ASN A 231 -17.95 8.66 -0.39
N PHE A 232 -18.27 7.64 0.41
CA PHE A 232 -19.62 7.12 0.52
C PHE A 232 -20.59 8.21 1.00
N ASN A 233 -21.70 8.38 0.28
CA ASN A 233 -22.76 9.32 0.57
C ASN A 233 -24.04 8.58 1.00
N PRO A 234 -24.33 8.48 2.31
CA PRO A 234 -25.54 7.83 2.81
C PRO A 234 -26.72 8.81 2.81
N THR A 235 -27.27 9.12 1.64
CA THR A 235 -28.50 9.93 1.53
C THR A 235 -29.75 9.06 1.66
N ASP A 236 -30.83 9.65 2.20
CA ASP A 236 -32.19 9.10 2.12
C ASP A 236 -32.74 9.12 0.68
N ASP A 237 -32.14 9.95 -0.18
CA ASP A 237 -32.42 9.94 -1.61
C ASP A 237 -31.72 8.74 -2.26
N VAL A 238 -32.50 7.71 -2.60
CA VAL A 238 -32.05 6.48 -3.27
C VAL A 238 -31.51 6.71 -4.69
N THR A 239 -31.49 7.94 -5.20
CA THR A 239 -30.82 8.28 -6.46
C THR A 239 -29.42 8.86 -6.27
N GLU A 240 -29.07 9.28 -5.04
CA GLU A 240 -27.76 9.86 -4.70
C GLU A 240 -26.96 9.00 -3.70
N HIS A 241 -27.52 7.85 -3.32
CA HIS A 241 -26.93 6.90 -2.37
C HIS A 241 -25.82 6.09 -3.07
N GLY A 242 -24.56 6.27 -2.68
CA GLY A 242 -23.46 5.83 -3.52
C GLY A 242 -22.10 6.38 -3.13
N PHE A 243 -21.06 5.96 -3.82
CA PHE A 243 -19.76 6.63 -3.79
C PHE A 243 -19.73 7.66 -4.90
N SER A 244 -19.59 8.93 -4.54
CA SER A 244 -19.63 10.03 -5.53
C SER A 244 -18.52 9.92 -6.57
N GLU A 245 -18.73 10.55 -7.72
CA GLU A 245 -17.75 10.65 -8.80
C GLU A 245 -16.36 11.12 -8.30
N THR A 246 -15.29 10.55 -8.85
CA THR A 246 -13.93 10.98 -8.56
C THR A 246 -12.97 10.64 -9.71
N GLU A 247 -12.02 11.54 -9.96
CA GLU A 247 -10.99 11.37 -10.99
C GLU A 247 -10.13 10.11 -10.77
N VAL A 248 -9.89 9.72 -9.51
CA VAL A 248 -9.07 8.55 -9.20
C VAL A 248 -9.70 7.24 -9.68
N ARG A 249 -11.05 7.17 -9.76
CA ARG A 249 -11.81 6.01 -10.28
C ARG A 249 -12.13 6.13 -11.77
N GLN A 250 -11.82 7.22 -12.44
CA GLN A 250 -12.04 7.34 -13.87
C GLN A 250 -11.02 6.53 -14.67
N ALA A 251 -11.45 5.99 -15.80
CA ALA A 251 -10.59 5.34 -16.77
C ALA A 251 -10.99 5.77 -18.18
N ASP A 252 -9.99 6.07 -19.02
CA ASP A 252 -10.26 6.19 -20.44
C ASP A 252 -10.44 4.79 -21.05
N ALA A 253 -11.29 4.69 -22.07
CA ALA A 253 -11.39 3.45 -22.85
C ALA A 253 -10.40 3.43 -24.00
N ALA A 254 -9.78 2.27 -24.23
CA ALA A 254 -9.07 1.99 -25.47
C ALA A 254 -10.02 2.13 -26.67
N ASP A 255 -9.50 2.48 -27.84
CA ASP A 255 -10.35 2.62 -29.03
C ASP A 255 -11.00 1.28 -29.42
N PHE A 256 -10.28 0.17 -29.20
CA PHE A 256 -10.80 -1.18 -29.38
C PHE A 256 -11.98 -1.50 -28.45
N ALA A 257 -11.91 -1.10 -27.18
CA ALA A 257 -13.01 -1.26 -26.22
C ALA A 257 -14.26 -0.47 -26.66
N LYS A 258 -14.06 0.73 -27.24
CA LYS A 258 -15.16 1.57 -27.77
C LYS A 258 -15.82 0.99 -29.01
N SER A 259 -15.16 0.05 -29.70
CA SER A 259 -15.64 -0.48 -30.97
C SER A 259 -16.58 -1.68 -30.84
N GLY A 260 -16.88 -2.17 -29.63
CA GLY A 260 -17.80 -3.28 -29.42
C GLY A 260 -19.20 -2.96 -29.99
N GLU A 261 -19.87 -3.97 -30.58
CA GLU A 261 -21.12 -3.82 -31.34
C GLU A 261 -22.25 -3.12 -30.57
N GLU A 262 -22.25 -3.22 -29.23
CA GLU A 262 -23.28 -2.61 -28.38
C GLU A 262 -22.89 -1.22 -27.82
N GLY A 263 -21.66 -0.77 -28.09
CA GLY A 263 -21.12 0.54 -27.73
C GLY A 263 -20.73 0.67 -26.26
N TYR A 264 -19.47 1.01 -26.00
CA TYR A 264 -19.03 1.54 -24.70
C TYR A 264 -19.78 2.85 -24.42
N LYS A 265 -20.75 2.82 -23.49
CA LYS A 265 -21.71 3.93 -23.31
C LYS A 265 -21.42 4.81 -22.09
N THR A 266 -20.68 4.33 -21.09
CA THR A 266 -20.77 4.89 -19.72
C THR A 266 -19.49 5.48 -19.15
N GLY A 267 -18.36 5.55 -19.88
CA GLY A 267 -17.14 6.13 -19.30
C GLY A 267 -16.60 5.41 -18.04
N GLY A 268 -17.19 4.25 -17.70
CA GLY A 268 -16.86 3.46 -16.53
C GLY A 268 -16.61 1.98 -16.85
N TYR A 269 -16.55 1.15 -15.83
CA TYR A 269 -16.11 -0.25 -15.91
C TYR A 269 -16.73 -1.14 -14.85
N LEU A 270 -16.80 -2.44 -15.14
CA LEU A 270 -17.36 -3.43 -14.23
C LEU A 270 -16.47 -3.70 -13.02
N LEU A 271 -17.10 -3.98 -11.87
CA LEU A 271 -16.48 -4.54 -10.68
C LEU A 271 -16.93 -5.99 -10.50
N ARG A 272 -16.12 -6.80 -9.81
CA ARG A 272 -16.52 -8.19 -9.49
C ARG A 272 -17.53 -8.29 -8.34
N THR A 273 -17.72 -7.22 -7.57
CA THR A 273 -18.64 -7.20 -6.44
C THR A 273 -20.08 -7.18 -6.93
N LEU A 274 -20.89 -8.13 -6.43
CA LEU A 274 -22.31 -8.20 -6.74
C LEU A 274 -23.08 -7.08 -6.07
N SER A 275 -24.06 -6.54 -6.80
CA SER A 275 -25.09 -5.64 -6.27
C SER A 275 -25.96 -6.37 -5.23
N PRO A 276 -26.77 -5.67 -4.41
CA PRO A 276 -27.72 -6.33 -3.50
C PRO A 276 -28.75 -7.26 -4.17
N PHE A 277 -28.93 -7.17 -5.50
CA PHE A 277 -29.94 -7.90 -6.27
C PHE A 277 -29.32 -8.91 -7.23
N ASP A 278 -29.97 -10.07 -7.34
CA ASP A 278 -29.58 -11.12 -8.29
C ASP A 278 -29.65 -10.59 -9.72
N GLY A 279 -28.65 -10.92 -10.53
CA GLY A 279 -28.58 -10.46 -11.92
C GLY A 279 -27.95 -9.08 -12.10
N TYR A 280 -27.40 -8.47 -11.04
CA TYR A 280 -26.72 -7.18 -11.11
C TYR A 280 -25.34 -7.21 -10.43
N VAL A 281 -24.39 -6.47 -11.02
CA VAL A 281 -23.05 -6.22 -10.46
C VAL A 281 -22.83 -4.72 -10.29
N PHE A 282 -21.86 -4.33 -9.45
CA PHE A 282 -21.42 -2.94 -9.45
C PHE A 282 -20.56 -2.63 -10.66
N GLY A 283 -20.67 -1.39 -11.11
CA GLY A 283 -19.78 -0.78 -12.08
C GLY A 283 -19.54 0.66 -11.68
N THR A 284 -18.54 1.27 -12.32
CA THR A 284 -18.38 2.73 -12.27
C THR A 284 -19.17 3.40 -13.40
N ASP A 285 -19.62 4.63 -13.18
CA ASP A 285 -20.11 5.55 -14.22
C ASP A 285 -19.44 6.91 -14.00
N GLY A 286 -18.55 7.32 -14.90
CA GLY A 286 -17.70 8.52 -14.68
C GLY A 286 -16.82 8.48 -13.43
N GLY A 287 -16.69 7.33 -12.75
CA GLY A 287 -15.99 7.19 -11.45
C GLY A 287 -16.92 7.22 -10.23
N GLU A 288 -18.22 7.45 -10.41
CA GLU A 288 -19.25 7.19 -9.40
C GLU A 288 -19.49 5.68 -9.26
N ILE A 289 -19.85 5.21 -8.07
CA ILE A 289 -20.38 3.86 -7.86
C ILE A 289 -21.71 3.98 -7.12
N SER A 290 -22.83 3.87 -7.84
CA SER A 290 -24.16 3.90 -7.24
C SER A 290 -24.46 2.58 -6.54
N VAL A 291 -24.99 2.62 -5.32
CA VAL A 291 -25.20 1.41 -4.47
C VAL A 291 -26.67 1.18 -4.09
N THR A 292 -27.61 1.66 -4.89
CA THR A 292 -29.01 1.76 -4.48
C THR A 292 -29.88 0.64 -5.03
N GLN A 293 -31.10 0.55 -4.49
CA GLN A 293 -32.07 -0.49 -4.85
C GLN A 293 -32.51 -0.50 -6.32
N LEU A 294 -32.14 0.54 -7.09
CA LEU A 294 -32.55 0.73 -8.47
C LEU A 294 -31.36 0.76 -9.45
N PHE A 295 -30.12 0.71 -8.97
CA PHE A 295 -28.93 0.96 -9.79
C PHE A 295 -27.83 -0.09 -9.53
N GLY A 296 -27.64 -0.93 -10.53
CA GLY A 296 -26.51 -1.82 -10.74
C GLY A 296 -26.43 -2.13 -12.23
N THR A 297 -25.30 -2.62 -12.70
CA THR A 297 -25.16 -3.06 -14.09
C THR A 297 -25.76 -4.45 -14.21
N ALA A 298 -26.76 -4.62 -15.09
CA ALA A 298 -27.30 -5.94 -15.39
C ALA A 298 -26.16 -6.85 -15.88
N VAL A 299 -26.10 -8.09 -15.40
CA VAL A 299 -24.97 -8.99 -15.70
C VAL A 299 -24.82 -9.29 -17.19
N ASP A 300 -25.90 -9.19 -17.96
CA ASP A 300 -25.93 -9.41 -19.41
C ASP A 300 -25.76 -8.13 -20.24
N ASP A 301 -25.60 -6.95 -19.63
CA ASP A 301 -25.35 -5.69 -20.33
C ASP A 301 -23.88 -5.61 -20.79
N PRO A 302 -23.59 -5.60 -22.11
CA PRO A 302 -22.23 -5.52 -22.63
C PRO A 302 -21.68 -4.09 -22.75
N GLY A 303 -22.43 -3.06 -22.31
CA GLY A 303 -22.08 -1.65 -22.47
C GLY A 303 -20.95 -1.10 -21.58
N HIS A 304 -20.37 -1.93 -20.71
CA HIS A 304 -19.38 -1.50 -19.70
C HIS A 304 -17.96 -1.94 -20.05
N GLY A 305 -16.98 -1.12 -19.66
CA GLY A 305 -15.57 -1.42 -19.87
C GLY A 305 -15.04 -2.51 -18.95
N VAL A 306 -14.06 -3.25 -19.45
CA VAL A 306 -13.27 -4.21 -18.67
C VAL A 306 -11.95 -3.55 -18.27
N ARG A 307 -11.75 -3.35 -16.98
CA ARG A 307 -10.52 -2.79 -16.40
C ARG A 307 -9.87 -3.83 -15.46
N PRO A 308 -9.12 -4.80 -15.99
CA PRO A 308 -8.60 -5.89 -15.20
C PRO A 308 -7.52 -5.46 -14.21
N VAL A 309 -7.37 -6.26 -13.17
CA VAL A 309 -6.27 -6.26 -12.22
C VAL A 309 -5.53 -7.60 -12.23
N LEU A 310 -4.26 -7.59 -11.84
CA LEU A 310 -3.42 -8.78 -11.68
C LEU A 310 -2.28 -8.53 -10.69
N HIS A 311 -1.69 -9.61 -10.18
CA HIS A 311 -0.44 -9.56 -9.41
C HIS A 311 0.73 -9.98 -10.29
N LEU A 312 1.78 -9.16 -10.35
CA LEU A 312 2.97 -9.38 -11.17
C LEU A 312 4.19 -9.74 -10.30
N ASP A 313 4.84 -10.85 -10.61
CA ASP A 313 6.15 -11.24 -10.07
C ASP A 313 7.25 -10.31 -10.62
N LEU A 314 7.66 -9.34 -9.81
CA LEU A 314 8.68 -8.35 -10.14
C LEU A 314 10.08 -8.95 -10.28
N THR A 315 10.31 -10.18 -9.81
CA THR A 315 11.58 -10.88 -10.04
C THR A 315 11.80 -11.23 -11.51
N LYS A 316 10.73 -11.21 -12.33
CA LYS A 316 10.78 -11.40 -13.79
C LYS A 316 11.13 -10.11 -14.53
N THR A 317 12.29 -9.54 -14.21
CA THR A 317 12.73 -8.19 -14.64
C THR A 317 12.82 -7.96 -16.15
N ASP A 318 12.83 -9.03 -16.95
CA ASP A 318 12.92 -8.97 -18.41
C ASP A 318 11.56 -8.96 -19.10
N LEU A 319 10.47 -9.23 -18.37
CA LEU A 319 9.12 -9.35 -18.93
C LEU A 319 8.30 -8.05 -18.83
N TRP A 320 8.74 -7.09 -18.02
CA TRP A 320 8.07 -5.80 -17.85
C TRP A 320 9.04 -4.62 -18.02
N GLU A 321 8.48 -3.46 -18.31
CA GLU A 321 9.21 -2.22 -18.50
C GLU A 321 8.57 -1.09 -17.69
N TYR A 322 9.38 -0.23 -17.07
CA TYR A 322 8.86 0.95 -16.37
C TYR A 322 8.28 1.97 -17.36
N ALA A 323 7.02 2.34 -17.16
CA ALA A 323 6.25 3.21 -18.05
C ALA A 323 6.08 4.64 -17.48
N GLY A 324 6.84 5.00 -16.45
CA GLY A 324 6.78 6.32 -15.82
C GLY A 324 5.67 6.38 -14.78
N LYS A 325 5.04 7.54 -14.63
CA LYS A 325 3.96 7.79 -13.68
C LYS A 325 2.71 8.34 -14.35
N VAL A 326 1.57 8.17 -13.71
CA VAL A 326 0.33 8.85 -14.06
C VAL A 326 -0.27 9.49 -12.82
N LYS A 327 -0.80 10.71 -12.95
CA LYS A 327 -1.52 11.41 -11.88
C LYS A 327 -3.03 11.19 -12.00
N GLN A 328 -3.78 11.50 -10.95
CA GLN A 328 -5.25 11.41 -10.94
C GLN A 328 -5.92 12.20 -12.08
N ASP A 329 -5.38 13.38 -12.40
CA ASP A 329 -5.83 14.24 -13.49
C ASP A 329 -5.39 13.74 -14.89
N LYS A 330 -4.92 12.49 -14.96
CA LYS A 330 -4.41 11.80 -16.16
C LYS A 330 -3.11 12.39 -16.72
N THR A 331 -2.44 13.30 -16.01
CA THR A 331 -1.11 13.78 -16.40
C THR A 331 -0.11 12.63 -16.40
N VAL A 332 0.54 12.39 -17.53
CA VAL A 332 1.58 11.36 -17.68
C VAL A 332 2.95 11.99 -17.46
N ILE A 333 3.77 11.37 -16.61
CA ILE A 333 5.18 11.70 -16.41
C ILE A 333 5.98 10.55 -17.03
N ALA A 334 6.67 10.80 -18.14
CA ALA A 334 7.48 9.78 -18.79
C ALA A 334 8.64 9.32 -17.88
N PRO A 335 9.17 8.09 -18.04
CA PRO A 335 10.47 7.71 -17.49
C PRO A 335 11.50 8.76 -17.93
N ASP A 336 12.31 9.27 -16.99
CA ASP A 336 13.34 10.27 -17.32
C ASP A 336 14.22 9.77 -18.47
N ALA A 337 14.32 10.56 -19.54
CA ALA A 337 15.30 10.35 -20.59
C ALA A 337 16.70 10.71 -20.05
N THR A 338 17.36 9.73 -19.45
CA THR A 338 18.82 9.63 -19.20
C THR A 338 19.51 10.86 -18.57
N PRO A 339 19.92 10.79 -17.29
CA PRO A 339 21.10 11.49 -16.80
C PRO A 339 22.35 10.65 -17.08
N ALA A 340 23.42 11.29 -17.57
CA ALA A 340 24.69 10.66 -17.92
C ALA A 340 25.30 9.84 -16.76
N VAL A 341 25.80 8.65 -17.11
CA VAL A 341 26.56 7.71 -16.29
C VAL A 341 27.74 8.40 -15.58
N PRO A 342 27.83 8.36 -14.24
CA PRO A 342 29.10 8.47 -13.53
C PRO A 342 29.70 7.06 -13.39
N THR A 343 30.82 6.87 -14.07
CA THR A 343 31.64 5.66 -14.03
C THR A 343 32.31 5.55 -12.66
N GLU A 344 31.84 4.68 -11.76
CA GLU A 344 32.70 4.01 -10.78
C GLU A 344 32.04 2.73 -10.21
N ARG A 345 32.82 1.65 -10.26
CA ARG A 345 32.48 0.25 -9.96
C ARG A 345 32.11 0.04 -8.47
N PRO A 346 31.07 -0.75 -8.11
CA PRO A 346 30.69 -0.91 -6.70
C PRO A 346 31.66 -1.81 -5.94
N ALA A 347 32.04 -1.38 -4.74
CA ALA A 347 32.51 -2.24 -3.66
C ALA A 347 31.71 -1.92 -2.39
N ALA A 348 31.15 -2.98 -1.79
CA ALA A 348 30.49 -3.05 -0.47
C ALA A 348 29.18 -2.26 -0.27
N GLN A 349 28.33 -2.80 0.63
CA GLN A 349 26.96 -2.39 1.00
C GLN A 349 26.73 -0.87 1.09
N PRO A 350 25.51 -0.37 0.74
CA PRO A 350 25.24 1.05 0.70
C PRO A 350 25.32 1.64 2.11
N SER A 351 26.29 2.52 2.31
CA SER A 351 26.23 3.54 3.35
C SER A 351 25.40 4.69 2.80
N VAL A 352 24.26 4.96 3.43
CA VAL A 352 23.41 6.11 3.09
C VAL A 352 24.24 7.36 3.34
N THR A 353 24.59 8.10 2.28
CA THR A 353 25.31 9.36 2.40
C THR A 353 24.32 10.51 2.25
N MET A 354 24.19 11.32 3.29
CA MET A 354 23.35 12.51 3.33
C MET A 354 23.63 13.44 2.14
N ALA A 355 22.58 13.88 1.43
CA ALA A 355 22.71 14.69 0.23
C ALA A 355 23.28 16.09 0.54
N PRO A 356 24.28 16.59 -0.21
CA PRO A 356 24.86 17.91 0.05
C PRO A 356 23.83 19.04 -0.15
N GLY A 357 23.61 19.88 0.88
CA GLY A 357 22.79 21.09 0.79
C GLY A 357 21.39 21.01 1.41
N GLN A 358 20.99 19.86 1.97
CA GLN A 358 19.80 19.74 2.82
C GLN A 358 20.14 20.05 4.29
N ASN A 359 19.24 20.75 4.99
CA ASN A 359 19.32 20.90 6.45
C ASN A 359 18.78 19.62 7.09
N TYR A 360 19.67 18.85 7.71
CA TYR A 360 19.32 17.68 8.49
C TYR A 360 19.20 18.02 9.97
N PRO A 361 18.33 17.32 10.72
CA PRO A 361 18.28 17.45 12.16
C PRO A 361 19.65 17.09 12.76
N LYS A 362 19.93 17.63 13.94
CA LYS A 362 21.18 17.43 14.67
C LYS A 362 20.91 16.86 16.05
N ASN A 363 21.93 16.22 16.60
CA ASN A 363 21.99 15.84 18.01
C ASN A 363 21.70 17.05 18.93
N PRO A 364 21.11 16.83 20.11
CA PRO A 364 20.87 17.88 21.10
C PRO A 364 22.14 18.69 21.39
N LEU A 365 21.98 20.01 21.52
CA LEU A 365 23.02 20.88 22.05
C LEU A 365 22.84 20.98 23.56
N VAL A 366 23.70 20.28 24.29
CA VAL A 366 23.65 20.21 25.76
C VAL A 366 24.55 21.30 26.37
N ASP A 367 23.97 22.19 27.17
CA ASP A 367 24.70 23.19 27.94
C ASP A 367 25.22 22.55 29.24
N GLY A 368 26.55 22.47 29.37
CA GLY A 368 27.20 21.86 30.53
C GLY A 368 27.09 22.63 31.85
N THR A 369 26.38 23.75 31.89
CA THR A 369 26.23 24.63 33.07
C THR A 369 24.79 24.94 33.46
N ASP A 370 23.86 24.92 32.50
CA ASP A 370 22.43 25.19 32.72
C ASP A 370 21.59 24.40 31.72
N LEU A 371 21.06 23.26 32.18
CA LEU A 371 20.30 22.33 31.33
C LEU A 371 19.01 22.95 30.75
N ASN A 372 18.52 24.06 31.31
CA ASN A 372 17.37 24.80 30.74
C ASN A 372 17.70 25.50 29.42
N LYS A 373 18.98 25.54 29.03
CA LYS A 373 19.44 26.07 27.74
C LYS A 373 19.67 24.99 26.69
N ASN A 374 19.41 23.73 27.03
CA ASN A 374 19.50 22.65 26.06
C ASN A 374 18.54 22.93 24.91
N THR A 375 19.00 22.70 23.68
CA THR A 375 18.15 22.84 22.48
C THR A 375 18.16 21.55 21.70
N TRP A 376 16.98 21.19 21.20
CA TRP A 376 16.76 20.05 20.35
C TRP A 376 16.29 20.51 18.99
N ASP A 377 16.78 19.86 17.93
CA ASP A 377 16.11 19.93 16.65
C ASP A 377 14.81 19.12 16.74
N CYS A 378 13.79 19.58 16.00
CA CYS A 378 12.51 18.91 15.92
C CYS A 378 12.21 18.53 14.48
N ILE A 379 11.55 17.38 14.30
CA ILE A 379 11.01 16.94 13.02
C ILE A 379 9.48 16.82 13.13
N TYR A 380 8.80 16.91 12.01
CA TYR A 380 7.38 16.57 11.90
C TYR A 380 7.26 15.25 11.15
N PHE A 381 6.55 14.29 11.72
CA PHE A 381 6.49 12.92 11.21
C PHE A 381 5.24 12.22 11.75
N GLY A 382 4.43 11.62 10.88
CA GLY A 382 3.09 11.18 11.24
C GLY A 382 2.15 12.35 11.57
N ASN A 383 0.86 12.07 11.64
CA ASN A 383 -0.19 13.00 12.03
C ASN A 383 -1.01 12.42 13.17
N TYR A 384 -1.48 13.24 14.11
CA TYR A 384 -2.43 12.80 15.13
C TYR A 384 -3.36 13.91 15.55
N TYR A 385 -4.34 13.57 16.38
CA TYR A 385 -5.26 14.53 16.97
C TYR A 385 -4.51 15.44 17.95
N ASN A 386 -4.49 16.74 17.69
CA ASN A 386 -3.81 17.69 18.57
C ASN A 386 -4.67 18.92 18.85
N THR A 387 -4.69 19.92 17.95
CA THR A 387 -5.33 21.23 18.20
C THR A 387 -6.86 21.14 18.25
N LYS A 388 -7.47 21.74 19.27
CA LYS A 388 -8.93 21.88 19.34
C LYS A 388 -9.40 22.99 18.40
N ILE A 389 -10.35 22.67 17.53
CA ILE A 389 -10.87 23.59 16.51
C ILE A 389 -12.37 23.86 16.67
N THR A 390 -12.83 24.90 15.98
CA THR A 390 -14.25 25.18 15.74
C THR A 390 -14.49 25.14 14.23
N PRO A 391 -15.02 24.05 13.68
CA PRO A 391 -15.20 23.92 12.24
C PRO A 391 -16.24 24.92 11.72
N SER A 392 -16.03 25.42 10.50
CA SER A 392 -16.88 26.43 9.83
C SER A 392 -18.30 25.94 9.56
N VAL A 393 -18.47 24.62 9.40
CA VAL A 393 -19.74 23.92 9.27
C VAL A 393 -19.82 22.92 10.42
N LEU A 394 -20.83 23.08 11.29
CA LEU A 394 -21.10 22.09 12.33
C LEU A 394 -21.66 20.84 11.66
N ALA A 395 -20.96 19.71 11.74
CA ALA A 395 -21.46 18.42 11.29
C ALA A 395 -22.80 18.14 12.00
N LEU A 396 -23.90 18.10 11.26
CA LEU A 396 -25.24 17.83 11.79
C LEU A 396 -25.47 16.34 12.13
N SER A 397 -24.46 15.47 11.96
CA SER A 397 -24.60 14.01 12.09
C SER A 397 -23.32 13.24 12.47
N GLY A 398 -22.26 13.89 12.98
CA GLY A 398 -21.03 13.18 13.37
C GLY A 398 -21.20 12.39 14.67
N ASP A 399 -21.13 11.06 14.61
CA ASP A 399 -21.00 10.22 15.81
C ASP A 399 -19.62 10.44 16.48
N ASP A 400 -19.53 10.06 17.76
CA ASP A 400 -18.29 10.18 18.55
C ASP A 400 -17.19 9.29 17.93
N GLY A 401 -15.98 9.82 17.80
CA GLY A 401 -14.84 9.13 17.19
C GLY A 401 -14.82 9.15 15.66
N THR A 402 -15.72 9.90 15.00
CA THR A 402 -15.75 9.97 13.53
C THR A 402 -14.77 11.01 13.00
N MET A 403 -14.04 10.63 11.94
CA MET A 403 -13.20 11.54 11.16
C MET A 403 -14.05 12.35 10.18
N GLN A 404 -13.74 13.63 10.06
CA GLN A 404 -14.42 14.60 9.22
C GLN A 404 -13.38 15.43 8.47
N THR A 405 -13.81 16.06 7.37
CA THR A 405 -12.97 16.96 6.57
C THR A 405 -13.69 18.29 6.39
N ASP A 406 -13.02 19.40 6.67
CA ASP A 406 -13.58 20.74 6.45
C ASP A 406 -13.59 21.15 4.97
N GLU A 407 -14.23 22.27 4.64
CA GLU A 407 -14.31 22.82 3.27
C GLU A 407 -12.95 23.10 2.61
N LYS A 408 -11.86 23.10 3.39
CA LYS A 408 -10.48 23.35 2.93
C LYS A 408 -9.66 22.07 2.84
N GLY A 409 -10.24 20.91 3.11
CA GLY A 409 -9.55 19.62 3.11
C GLY A 409 -8.82 19.29 4.41
N ASN A 410 -8.99 20.06 5.49
CA ASN A 410 -8.36 19.74 6.78
C ASN A 410 -9.17 18.67 7.50
N GLN A 411 -8.48 17.62 7.95
CA GLN A 411 -9.10 16.52 8.68
C GLN A 411 -9.19 16.82 10.17
N TYR A 412 -10.25 16.36 10.82
CA TYR A 412 -10.43 16.44 12.26
C TYR A 412 -11.33 15.32 12.79
N ILE A 413 -11.16 14.95 14.06
CA ILE A 413 -12.01 13.99 14.75
C ILE A 413 -13.09 14.69 15.58
N VAL A 414 -14.29 14.11 15.62
CA VAL A 414 -15.39 14.53 16.49
C VAL A 414 -15.32 13.78 17.82
N ARG A 415 -15.23 14.50 18.94
CA ARG A 415 -15.43 13.93 20.29
C ARG A 415 -16.69 14.54 20.91
N ARG A 416 -17.76 13.76 21.08
CA ARG A 416 -19.06 14.26 21.59
C ARG A 416 -18.85 14.96 22.94
N GLU A 417 -19.45 16.14 23.08
CA GLU A 417 -19.36 17.00 24.29
C GLU A 417 -17.97 17.59 24.59
N GLN A 418 -16.89 17.10 23.97
CA GLN A 418 -15.51 17.53 24.22
C GLN A 418 -14.95 18.48 23.13
N GLY A 419 -15.40 18.34 21.88
CA GLY A 419 -15.08 19.25 20.77
C GLY A 419 -14.55 18.54 19.53
N TYR A 420 -13.86 19.31 18.69
CA TYR A 420 -13.29 18.85 17.42
C TYR A 420 -11.78 19.01 17.47
N PHE A 421 -11.03 18.02 16.99
CA PHE A 421 -9.58 18.02 17.10
C PHE A 421 -8.93 17.76 15.76
N GLN A 422 -8.07 18.68 15.34
CA GLN A 422 -7.41 18.63 14.05
C GLN A 422 -6.46 17.44 13.99
N TYR A 423 -6.49 16.73 12.86
CA TYR A 423 -5.54 15.67 12.55
C TYR A 423 -4.36 16.30 11.79
N GLU A 424 -3.24 16.46 12.49
CA GLU A 424 -2.13 17.30 12.05
C GLU A 424 -0.76 16.72 12.45
N PRO A 425 0.34 17.17 11.83
CA PRO A 425 1.66 16.58 12.03
C PRO A 425 2.13 16.55 13.48
N ILE A 426 2.61 15.39 13.93
CA ILE A 426 3.20 15.22 15.26
C ILE A 426 4.59 15.82 15.26
N LYS A 427 4.89 16.64 16.27
CA LYS A 427 6.21 17.21 16.47
C LYS A 427 7.05 16.27 17.34
N TRP A 428 8.22 15.87 16.83
CA TRP A 428 9.16 14.98 17.50
C TRP A 428 10.46 15.70 17.79
N ARG A 429 10.94 15.56 19.02
CA ARG A 429 12.24 16.01 19.49
C ARG A 429 13.31 14.97 19.17
N VAL A 430 14.40 15.39 18.55
CA VAL A 430 15.52 14.49 18.22
C VAL A 430 16.42 14.31 19.43
N LEU A 431 16.48 13.09 19.99
CA LEU A 431 17.27 12.75 21.18
C LEU A 431 18.67 12.29 20.81
N SER A 432 18.81 11.50 19.75
CA SER A 432 20.13 11.22 19.19
C SER A 432 20.07 10.92 17.70
N ILE A 433 21.20 11.11 17.03
CA ILE A 433 21.46 10.73 15.65
C ILE A 433 22.76 9.94 15.66
N ASN A 434 22.73 8.77 15.03
CA ASN A 434 23.90 7.91 14.92
C ASN A 434 25.00 8.53 14.04
N GLU A 435 26.20 7.96 14.06
CA GLU A 435 27.39 8.57 13.44
C GLU A 435 27.27 8.81 11.93
N ASP A 436 26.51 7.96 11.22
CA ASP A 436 26.30 8.09 9.77
C ASP A 436 25.10 8.96 9.39
N GLY A 437 24.31 9.41 10.37
CA GLY A 437 23.16 10.28 10.16
C GLY A 437 21.89 9.59 9.66
N THR A 438 21.87 8.25 9.65
CA THR A 438 20.81 7.44 9.03
C THR A 438 19.76 6.92 10.02
N ASP A 439 20.01 7.14 11.30
CA ASP A 439 19.12 6.77 12.39
C ASP A 439 18.95 7.94 13.34
N ALA A 440 17.70 8.27 13.63
CA ALA A 440 17.35 9.28 14.60
C ALA A 440 16.48 8.66 15.69
N PHE A 441 16.95 8.68 16.92
CA PHE A 441 16.14 8.38 18.08
C PHE A 441 15.36 9.64 18.46
N VAL A 442 14.03 9.55 18.46
CA VAL A 442 13.15 10.71 18.63
C VAL A 442 12.05 10.43 19.67
N MET A 443 11.56 11.49 20.31
CA MET A 443 10.48 11.44 21.30
C MET A 443 9.44 12.52 20.96
N ALA A 444 8.15 12.24 21.12
CA ALA A 444 7.11 13.26 20.93
C ALA A 444 7.40 14.49 21.81
N ASP A 445 7.21 15.70 21.26
CA ASP A 445 7.49 16.97 21.95
C ASP A 445 6.30 17.44 22.81
N GLU A 446 5.17 16.72 22.76
CA GLU A 446 3.95 16.92 23.54
C GLU A 446 3.35 15.55 23.95
N VAL A 447 2.58 15.50 25.05
CA VAL A 447 1.77 14.32 25.38
C VAL A 447 0.62 14.23 24.38
N ILE A 448 0.60 13.15 23.60
CA ILE A 448 -0.26 13.00 22.42
C ILE A 448 -1.67 12.49 22.76
N ASP A 449 -1.80 11.51 23.66
CA ASP A 449 -3.08 10.94 24.08
C ASP A 449 -2.97 10.30 25.47
N LEU A 450 -4.10 9.82 26.00
CA LEU A 450 -4.22 9.13 27.28
C LEU A 450 -4.68 7.69 27.08
N THR A 451 -3.88 6.76 27.60
CA THR A 451 -4.21 5.34 27.67
C THR A 451 -3.90 4.80 29.05
N HIS A 452 -4.53 3.68 29.42
CA HIS A 452 -4.15 2.96 30.62
C HIS A 452 -2.82 2.24 30.37
N TYR A 453 -1.95 2.21 31.38
CA TYR A 453 -0.82 1.27 31.34
C TYR A 453 -1.35 -0.17 31.28
N TYR A 454 -2.40 -0.45 32.06
CA TYR A 454 -3.18 -1.69 32.01
C TYR A 454 -4.57 -1.45 32.63
N GLU A 455 -5.63 -2.00 32.05
CA GLU A 455 -7.03 -1.74 32.42
C GLU A 455 -7.39 -2.36 33.80
N ASP A 456 -6.85 -3.53 34.11
CA ASP A 456 -7.08 -4.21 35.41
C ASP A 456 -5.90 -4.04 36.37
N GLY A 457 -5.94 -2.98 37.18
CA GLY A 457 -4.91 -2.69 38.18
C GLY A 457 -4.78 -3.71 39.34
N SER A 458 -5.49 -4.84 39.32
CA SER A 458 -5.42 -5.86 40.38
C SER A 458 -4.42 -6.99 40.14
N VAL A 459 -3.72 -6.98 38.99
CA VAL A 459 -2.76 -8.02 38.60
C VAL A 459 -1.34 -7.46 38.46
N GLU A 460 -0.36 -8.35 38.64
CA GLU A 460 1.04 -8.06 38.31
C GLU A 460 1.18 -7.94 36.79
N ILE A 461 1.72 -6.81 36.31
CA ILE A 461 1.79 -6.48 34.89
C ILE A 461 3.20 -6.00 34.49
N THR A 462 3.63 -6.38 33.28
CA THR A 462 4.93 -6.04 32.70
C THR A 462 4.76 -5.23 31.42
N TRP A 463 5.82 -4.59 30.91
CA TRP A 463 5.76 -3.83 29.65
C TRP A 463 5.25 -4.70 28.48
N GLU A 464 5.80 -5.91 28.34
CA GLU A 464 5.44 -6.90 27.31
C GLU A 464 3.93 -7.13 27.19
N LYS A 465 3.21 -7.04 28.31
CA LYS A 465 1.78 -7.36 28.43
C LYS A 465 0.90 -6.12 28.65
N SER A 466 1.48 -4.94 28.63
CA SER A 466 0.78 -3.69 28.93
C SER A 466 -0.15 -3.27 27.79
N ASP A 467 -1.30 -2.70 28.14
CA ASP A 467 -2.27 -2.17 27.15
C ASP A 467 -1.68 -0.95 26.43
N ALA A 468 -0.81 -0.20 27.11
CA ALA A 468 -0.09 0.91 26.51
C ALA A 468 0.82 0.45 25.35
N ARG A 469 1.57 -0.65 25.53
CA ARG A 469 2.41 -1.23 24.47
C ARG A 469 1.57 -1.72 23.29
N GLU A 470 0.46 -2.39 23.58
CA GLU A 470 -0.48 -2.87 22.56
C GLU A 470 -1.08 -1.69 21.78
N TRP A 471 -1.56 -0.67 22.47
CA TRP A 471 -2.09 0.53 21.85
C TRP A 471 -1.05 1.24 20.98
N LEU A 472 0.19 1.43 21.48
CA LEU A 472 1.26 2.10 20.75
C LEU A 472 1.61 1.38 19.44
N ASN A 473 1.75 0.05 19.48
CA ASN A 473 2.21 -0.75 18.33
C ASN A 473 1.07 -1.31 17.47
N ASN A 474 -0.19 -1.02 17.80
CA ASN A 474 -1.35 -1.36 16.98
C ASN A 474 -2.16 -0.11 16.62
N SER A 475 -2.97 0.39 17.55
CA SER A 475 -3.96 1.45 17.27
C SER A 475 -3.30 2.79 16.98
N PHE A 476 -2.34 3.20 17.82
CA PHE A 476 -1.64 4.47 17.64
C PHE A 476 -0.82 4.46 16.37
N ILE A 477 0.05 3.46 16.15
CA ILE A 477 0.93 3.45 14.97
C ILE A 477 0.15 3.47 13.65
N THR A 478 -0.97 2.75 13.56
CA THR A 478 -1.83 2.74 12.36
C THR A 478 -2.70 3.99 12.21
N THR A 479 -3.02 4.66 13.32
CA THR A 479 -3.71 5.96 13.26
C THR A 479 -2.75 7.09 12.94
N ALA A 480 -1.51 7.02 13.43
CA ALA A 480 -0.58 8.14 13.45
C ALA A 480 0.32 8.20 12.22
N PHE A 481 0.61 7.06 11.60
CA PHE A 481 1.60 6.96 10.53
C PHE A 481 1.02 6.23 9.34
N ASN A 482 1.28 6.77 8.15
CA ASN A 482 1.05 6.00 6.92
C ASN A 482 2.14 4.93 6.75
N GLU A 483 1.98 4.02 5.80
CA GLU A 483 2.90 2.90 5.55
C GLU A 483 4.36 3.33 5.31
N LYS A 484 4.57 4.44 4.59
CA LYS A 484 5.91 4.97 4.34
C LYS A 484 6.56 5.46 5.63
N GLU A 485 5.78 6.08 6.49
CA GLU A 485 6.24 6.50 7.80
C GLU A 485 6.48 5.27 8.69
N MET A 486 5.56 4.30 8.76
CA MET A 486 5.74 3.06 9.52
C MET A 486 6.97 2.23 9.09
N SER A 487 7.33 2.26 7.81
CA SER A 487 8.54 1.61 7.28
C SER A 487 9.82 2.38 7.60
N ALA A 488 9.74 3.70 7.81
CA ALA A 488 10.85 4.49 8.33
C ALA A 488 11.05 4.32 9.85
N ILE A 489 10.05 3.83 10.58
CA ILE A 489 10.16 3.49 12.01
C ILE A 489 10.89 2.16 12.17
N LYS A 490 12.11 2.22 12.69
CA LYS A 490 12.91 1.02 12.98
C LYS A 490 12.36 0.27 14.17
N GLU A 491 12.32 -1.05 14.06
CA GLU A 491 12.07 -1.92 15.20
C GLU A 491 13.29 -1.88 16.13
N THR A 492 13.04 -1.64 17.41
CA THR A 492 14.07 -1.48 18.44
C THR A 492 13.88 -2.54 19.52
N THR A 493 14.96 -3.20 19.92
CA THR A 493 14.93 -4.05 21.11
C THR A 493 14.86 -3.17 22.35
N VAL A 494 13.72 -3.20 23.03
CA VAL A 494 13.44 -2.45 24.25
C VAL A 494 13.78 -3.33 25.45
N THR A 495 14.77 -2.90 26.23
CA THR A 495 15.19 -3.61 27.44
C THR A 495 14.26 -3.27 28.60
N THR A 496 13.68 -4.28 29.25
CA THR A 496 12.68 -4.12 30.30
C THR A 496 13.24 -4.51 31.67
N ALA A 497 14.18 -3.70 32.17
CA ALA A 497 14.82 -3.96 33.46
C ALA A 497 13.82 -3.87 34.64
N ASP A 498 14.06 -4.66 35.68
CA ASP A 498 13.31 -4.57 36.93
C ASP A 498 13.35 -3.15 37.51
N ASN A 499 12.23 -2.71 38.08
CA ASN A 499 12.14 -1.38 38.65
C ASN A 499 13.15 -1.21 39.79
N LYS A 500 14.12 -0.30 39.62
CA LYS A 500 15.22 -0.12 40.58
C LYS A 500 14.80 0.31 41.99
N TRP A 501 13.57 0.81 42.18
CA TRP A 501 13.06 1.28 43.46
C TRP A 501 12.11 0.29 44.14
N SER A 502 11.17 -0.30 43.39
CA SER A 502 10.22 -1.28 43.94
C SER A 502 10.70 -2.72 43.85
N GLY A 503 11.62 -3.02 42.93
CA GLY A 503 12.04 -4.39 42.60
C GLY A 503 11.00 -5.19 41.82
N GLU A 504 9.94 -4.54 41.33
CA GLU A 504 8.92 -5.16 40.47
C GLU A 504 9.56 -5.61 39.15
N ALA A 505 9.14 -6.77 38.65
CA ALA A 505 9.71 -7.37 37.46
C ALA A 505 9.39 -6.53 36.22
N GLY A 506 10.41 -6.20 35.40
CA GLY A 506 10.21 -5.43 34.16
C GLY A 506 9.59 -6.26 33.03
N GLY A 507 9.83 -7.57 33.05
CA GLY A 507 9.35 -8.54 32.05
C GLY A 507 10.48 -9.07 31.17
N ASN A 508 10.11 -9.63 30.02
CA ASN A 508 11.08 -9.96 28.99
C ASN A 508 11.33 -8.73 28.10
N ASP A 509 12.54 -8.63 27.55
CA ASP A 509 12.84 -7.64 26.51
C ASP A 509 11.89 -7.83 25.31
N THR A 510 11.49 -6.72 24.71
CA THR A 510 10.56 -6.69 23.57
C THR A 510 11.23 -6.11 22.33
N ASN A 511 10.60 -6.32 21.17
CA ASN A 511 10.93 -5.58 19.96
C ASN A 511 9.75 -4.70 19.62
N ASP A 512 9.95 -3.39 19.66
CA ASP A 512 8.89 -2.39 19.52
C ASP A 512 9.30 -1.33 18.48
N LYS A 513 8.31 -0.86 17.71
CA LYS A 513 8.47 0.28 16.80
C LYS A 513 8.24 1.59 17.54
N ILE A 514 7.27 1.61 18.46
CA ILE A 514 6.94 2.76 19.30
C ILE A 514 6.84 2.28 20.74
N TYR A 515 7.51 2.98 21.66
CA TYR A 515 7.57 2.60 23.06
C TYR A 515 7.63 3.84 23.97
N LEU A 516 7.31 3.65 25.26
CA LEU A 516 7.49 4.69 26.26
C LEU A 516 8.94 4.70 26.75
N PRO A 517 9.56 5.88 26.91
CA PRO A 517 10.97 5.94 27.31
C PRO A 517 11.16 5.36 28.71
N SER A 518 12.25 4.63 28.89
CA SER A 518 12.71 4.12 30.18
C SER A 518 13.23 5.25 31.07
N ILE A 519 13.35 4.96 32.37
CA ILE A 519 13.95 5.88 33.34
C ILE A 519 15.38 6.24 32.92
N GLU A 520 16.13 5.27 32.43
CA GLU A 520 17.51 5.43 31.98
C GLU A 520 17.60 6.38 30.78
N GLU A 521 16.72 6.22 29.78
CA GLU A 521 16.63 7.13 28.63
C GLU A 521 16.24 8.54 29.06
N MET A 522 15.35 8.68 30.06
CA MET A 522 14.94 9.97 30.62
C MET A 522 15.96 10.63 31.57
N LEU A 523 17.05 9.92 31.91
CA LEU A 523 18.18 10.42 32.69
C LEU A 523 19.46 10.58 31.85
N GLU A 524 19.38 10.30 30.55
CA GLU A 524 20.54 10.34 29.66
C GLU A 524 20.89 11.79 29.29
N THR A 525 22.01 12.26 29.82
CA THR A 525 22.48 13.63 29.61
C THR A 525 22.83 13.94 28.16
N SER A 526 23.26 12.94 27.38
CA SER A 526 23.53 13.12 25.95
C SER A 526 22.25 13.33 25.12
N TYR A 527 21.09 12.90 25.62
CA TYR A 527 19.78 13.21 25.04
C TYR A 527 19.24 14.58 25.48
N GLY A 528 20.00 15.32 26.28
CA GLY A 528 19.65 16.64 26.80
C GLY A 528 18.83 16.62 28.09
N PHE A 529 18.68 15.47 28.75
CA PHE A 529 17.97 15.36 30.02
C PHE A 529 18.91 15.51 31.23
N SER A 530 18.35 15.88 32.38
CA SER A 530 19.08 15.87 33.63
C SER A 530 19.28 14.46 34.16
N GLY A 531 20.53 14.10 34.46
CA GLY A 531 20.85 12.86 35.17
C GLY A 531 20.49 12.89 36.67
N ASP A 532 19.99 14.03 37.19
CA ASP A 532 19.43 14.08 38.54
C ASP A 532 17.97 13.61 38.51
N GLU A 533 17.72 12.47 39.15
CA GLU A 533 16.39 11.87 39.32
C GLU A 533 15.38 12.82 39.97
N LYS A 534 15.82 13.87 40.67
CA LYS A 534 14.94 14.83 41.35
C LYS A 534 14.68 16.12 40.56
N GLU A 535 15.48 16.39 39.54
CA GLU A 535 15.39 17.57 38.69
C GLU A 535 14.55 17.22 37.47
N GLY A 536 13.36 17.82 37.32
CA GLY A 536 12.39 17.41 36.31
C GLY A 536 12.20 18.40 35.17
N ASP A 537 12.84 19.57 35.16
CA ASP A 537 12.52 20.64 34.23
C ASP A 537 12.86 20.26 32.78
N THR A 538 13.94 19.51 32.55
CA THR A 538 14.26 18.98 31.21
C THR A 538 13.27 17.92 30.71
N ARG A 539 12.52 17.28 31.62
CA ARG A 539 11.51 16.25 31.33
C ARG A 539 10.09 16.80 31.29
N ARG A 540 9.90 18.10 31.57
CA ARG A 540 8.58 18.72 31.46
C ARG A 540 8.21 18.88 30.01
N ILE A 541 6.96 18.53 29.72
CA ILE A 541 6.43 18.54 28.37
C ILE A 541 5.03 19.16 28.39
N ALA A 542 4.63 19.76 27.27
CA ALA A 542 3.27 20.24 27.08
C ALA A 542 2.32 19.07 26.78
N VAL A 543 1.02 19.33 26.86
CA VAL A 543 -0.03 18.36 26.57
C VAL A 543 -0.85 18.94 25.42
N THR A 544 -1.20 18.11 24.44
CA THR A 544 -2.07 18.50 23.33
C THR A 544 -3.48 18.84 23.83
N ASP A 545 -4.25 19.64 23.09
CA ASP A 545 -5.64 19.91 23.48
C ASP A 545 -6.47 18.62 23.52
N PHE A 546 -6.15 17.66 22.63
CA PHE A 546 -6.77 16.33 22.58
C PHE A 546 -6.51 15.52 23.86
N ALA A 547 -5.26 15.44 24.30
CA ALA A 547 -4.92 14.76 25.55
C ALA A 547 -5.47 15.49 26.78
N GLU A 548 -5.63 16.83 26.73
CA GLU A 548 -6.21 17.62 27.83
C GLU A 548 -7.66 17.22 28.13
N VAL A 549 -8.50 17.05 27.09
CA VAL A 549 -9.91 16.68 27.28
C VAL A 549 -10.12 15.21 27.63
N GLY A 550 -9.16 14.33 27.34
CA GLY A 550 -9.19 12.91 27.72
C GLY A 550 -9.08 12.66 29.23
N GLY A 551 -8.85 13.71 30.04
CA GLY A 551 -8.87 13.64 31.50
C GLY A 551 -7.56 14.02 32.20
N THR A 552 -6.60 14.68 31.53
CA THR A 552 -5.40 15.16 32.25
C THR A 552 -5.75 16.35 33.16
N PRO A 553 -5.30 16.34 34.43
CA PRO A 553 -5.40 17.52 35.28
C PRO A 553 -4.57 18.67 34.68
N LYS A 554 -5.12 19.88 34.67
CA LYS A 554 -4.52 21.17 34.22
C LYS A 554 -3.16 21.55 34.84
N LYS A 555 -2.59 20.70 35.69
CA LYS A 555 -1.24 20.82 36.22
C LYS A 555 -0.65 19.41 36.31
N PRO A 556 0.59 19.17 35.86
CA PRO A 556 1.31 18.00 36.32
C PRO A 556 1.27 18.05 37.85
N PHE A 557 0.78 16.97 38.48
CA PHE A 557 0.96 16.83 39.92
C PHE A 557 2.45 16.98 40.20
N ALA A 558 2.81 17.86 41.13
CA ALA A 558 4.20 18.00 41.54
C ALA A 558 4.69 16.62 42.02
N GLY A 559 5.49 15.95 41.19
CA GLY A 559 5.99 14.59 41.43
C GLY A 559 5.60 13.52 40.42
N ALA A 560 4.78 13.79 39.39
CA ALA A 560 4.67 12.88 38.25
C ALA A 560 5.91 13.07 37.36
N MET A 561 6.92 12.23 37.56
CA MET A 561 7.92 11.98 36.52
C MET A 561 7.28 11.07 35.48
N VAL A 562 7.46 11.42 34.20
CA VAL A 562 7.35 10.45 33.10
C VAL A 562 8.36 9.35 33.36
#